data_AF-A0A938AWU9-F1
#
_entry.id   AF-A0A938AWU9-F1
#
_cell.length_a   1.000
_cell.length_b   1.000
_cell.length_c   1.000
_cell.angle_alpha   90.00
_cell.angle_beta   90.00
_cell.angle_gamma   90.00
#
_symmetry.space_group_name_H-M   'P 1'
#
loop_
_entity.id
_entity.type
_entity.pdbx_description
1 polymer ?
#
loop_
_entity_poly.entity_id
_entity_poly.type
_entity_poly.pdbx_seq_one_letter_code
_entity_poly.pdbx_strand_id
1 'polypeptide(L)'
;FYHLAYVGRGSNLSQDDLSHAETREVIDLICNHTLNLYQRGQKKEILTVDNHADGVYLYLKLKEQDPARAERVLGLLRANGGNNSGIRIGAVDETGNVHPDQFWQHYSLGNVRQRKFGDIWMDTSDQTMKGLKDRKRLLKGRCARCQYLDLCNGNLRVRAEAVYGDIWAEDPACYLTDAEIGLSR
;
A
#
# COMPACT_ATOMS: atom_id res chain seq x y z
N PHE A 1 -3.06 -6.96 -11.69
CA PHE A 1 -4.26 -6.17 -11.35
C PHE A 1 -3.81 -4.94 -10.61
N TYR A 2 -4.33 -3.77 -10.96
CA TYR A 2 -3.93 -2.50 -10.37
C TYR A 2 -5.14 -1.93 -9.64
N HIS A 3 -5.05 -1.74 -8.33
CA HIS A 3 -6.11 -1.07 -7.56
C HIS A 3 -6.12 0.41 -7.91
N LEU A 4 -7.29 1.04 -7.89
CA LEU A 4 -7.40 2.43 -8.32
C LEU A 4 -6.72 3.39 -7.31
N ALA A 5 -5.71 4.13 -7.77
CA ALA A 5 -5.15 5.28 -7.07
C ALA A 5 -5.96 6.53 -7.43
N TYR A 6 -7.14 6.73 -6.82
CA TYR A 6 -7.98 7.91 -7.05
C TYR A 6 -7.38 9.18 -6.40
N VAL A 7 -6.31 9.68 -7.00
CA VAL A 7 -5.57 10.86 -6.56
C VAL A 7 -5.37 11.84 -7.72
N GLY A 8 -5.03 13.09 -7.39
CA GLY A 8 -4.80 14.14 -8.38
C GLY A 8 -6.02 14.35 -9.28
N ARG A 9 -5.81 14.35 -10.60
CA ARG A 9 -6.89 14.54 -11.60
C ARG A 9 -7.95 13.42 -11.59
N GLY A 10 -7.66 12.28 -10.98
CA GLY A 10 -8.57 11.14 -10.83
C GLY A 10 -9.36 11.13 -9.53
N SER A 11 -9.30 12.18 -8.70
CA SER A 11 -9.98 12.22 -7.39
C SER A 11 -11.49 11.95 -7.47
N ASN A 12 -12.14 12.33 -8.57
CA ASN A 12 -13.57 12.13 -8.76
C ASN A 12 -13.95 10.68 -9.09
N LEU A 13 -12.98 9.81 -9.40
CA LEU A 13 -13.20 8.39 -9.71
C LEU A 13 -13.36 7.54 -8.44
N SER A 14 -13.27 8.13 -7.24
CA SER A 14 -13.47 7.38 -6.00
C SER A 14 -14.85 6.73 -5.90
N GLN A 15 -15.85 7.27 -6.60
CA GLN A 15 -17.22 6.73 -6.68
C GLN A 15 -17.33 5.54 -7.65
N ASP A 16 -16.36 5.39 -8.56
CA ASP A 16 -16.30 4.32 -9.55
C ASP A 16 -15.40 3.16 -9.10
N ASP A 17 -14.80 3.25 -7.90
CA ASP A 17 -14.01 2.18 -7.32
C ASP A 17 -14.90 1.03 -6.84
N LEU A 18 -14.31 -0.16 -6.77
CA LEU A 18 -15.01 -1.34 -6.27
C LEU A 18 -15.35 -1.17 -4.78
N SER A 19 -16.51 -1.68 -4.38
CA SER A 19 -16.78 -1.86 -2.96
C SER A 19 -15.77 -2.84 -2.32
N HIS A 20 -15.66 -2.83 -1.00
CA HIS A 20 -14.79 -3.78 -0.28
C HIS A 20 -15.19 -5.24 -0.55
N ALA A 21 -16.48 -5.52 -0.75
CA ALA A 21 -16.98 -6.85 -1.10
C ALA A 21 -16.55 -7.26 -2.51
N GLU A 22 -16.77 -6.40 -3.50
CA GLU A 22 -16.36 -6.67 -4.89
C GLU A 22 -14.84 -6.79 -5.02
N THR A 23 -14.08 -5.98 -4.28
CA THR A 23 -12.62 -6.10 -4.21
C THR A 23 -12.20 -7.49 -3.75
N ARG A 24 -12.84 -8.04 -2.70
CA ARG A 24 -12.56 -9.42 -2.26
C ARG A 24 -12.87 -10.44 -3.33
N GLU A 25 -14.02 -10.32 -3.98
CA GLU A 25 -14.43 -11.24 -5.05
C GLU A 25 -13.43 -11.24 -6.21
N VAL A 26 -12.93 -10.05 -6.58
CA VAL A 26 -11.91 -9.91 -7.63
C VAL A 26 -10.57 -10.53 -7.20
N ILE A 27 -10.11 -10.29 -5.97
CA ILE A 27 -8.86 -10.91 -5.48
C ILE A 27 -9.00 -12.43 -5.41
N ASP A 28 -10.16 -12.93 -4.97
CA ASP A 28 -10.46 -14.37 -4.96
C ASP A 28 -10.46 -14.97 -6.36
N LEU A 29 -11.10 -14.28 -7.32
CA LEU A 29 -11.10 -14.67 -8.73
C LEU A 29 -9.68 -14.74 -9.29
N ILE A 30 -8.85 -13.73 -9.03
CA ILE A 30 -7.45 -13.70 -9.45
C ILE A 30 -6.67 -14.87 -8.85
N CYS A 31 -6.85 -15.16 -7.56
CA CYS A 31 -6.19 -16.28 -6.90
C CYS A 31 -6.58 -17.62 -7.51
N ASN A 32 -7.88 -17.85 -7.68
CA ASN A 32 -8.41 -19.08 -8.25
C ASN A 32 -7.93 -19.28 -9.69
N HIS A 33 -7.93 -18.21 -10.50
CA HIS A 33 -7.40 -18.25 -11.85
C HIS A 33 -5.90 -18.56 -11.86
N THR A 34 -5.13 -17.94 -10.96
CA THR A 34 -3.69 -18.22 -10.81
C THR A 34 -3.45 -19.69 -10.50
N LEU A 35 -4.15 -20.26 -9.52
CA LEU A 35 -4.04 -21.69 -9.18
C LEU A 35 -4.40 -22.59 -10.36
N ASN A 36 -5.45 -22.25 -11.10
CA ASN A 36 -5.88 -23.00 -12.28
C ASN A 36 -4.83 -23.00 -13.40
N LEU A 37 -4.17 -21.85 -13.65
CA LEU A 37 -3.06 -21.78 -14.61
C LEU A 37 -1.91 -22.71 -14.22
N TYR A 38 -1.53 -22.73 -12.93
CA TYR A 38 -0.48 -23.63 -12.43
C TYR A 38 -0.86 -25.10 -12.56
N GLN A 39 -2.11 -25.48 -12.27
CA GLN A 39 -2.61 -26.84 -12.45
C GLN A 39 -2.51 -27.30 -13.92
N ARG A 40 -2.66 -26.38 -14.87
CA ARG A 40 -2.51 -26.63 -16.31
C ARG A 40 -1.07 -26.55 -16.81
N GLY A 41 -0.09 -26.44 -15.92
CA GLY A 41 1.34 -26.29 -16.26
C GLY A 41 1.72 -24.90 -16.80
N GLN A 42 0.81 -23.93 -16.79
CA GLN A 42 1.05 -22.56 -17.24
C GLN A 42 1.55 -21.71 -16.07
N LYS A 43 2.86 -21.72 -15.85
CA LYS A 43 3.48 -20.94 -14.77
C LYS A 43 3.48 -19.45 -15.12
N LYS A 44 2.53 -18.71 -14.54
CA LYS A 44 2.42 -17.25 -14.68
C LYS A 44 2.72 -16.57 -13.35
N GLU A 45 3.32 -15.40 -13.42
CA GLU A 45 3.48 -14.51 -12.27
C GLU A 45 2.39 -13.44 -12.37
N ILE A 46 1.56 -13.36 -11.32
CA ILE A 46 0.48 -12.39 -11.25
C ILE A 46 0.76 -11.50 -10.05
N LEU A 47 0.80 -10.20 -10.33
CA LEU A 47 1.01 -9.17 -9.33
C LEU A 47 -0.28 -8.38 -9.14
N THR A 48 -0.64 -8.16 -7.88
CA THR A 48 -1.58 -7.13 -7.49
C THR A 48 -0.80 -5.93 -6.98
N VAL A 49 -1.21 -4.73 -7.37
CA VAL A 49 -0.45 -3.49 -7.14
C VAL A 49 -1.35 -2.45 -6.53
N ASP A 50 -0.78 -1.59 -5.69
CA ASP A 50 -1.39 -0.37 -5.15
C ASP A 50 -2.39 -0.57 -4.00
N ASN A 51 -2.50 -1.79 -3.49
CA ASN A 51 -3.19 -2.10 -2.25
C ASN A 51 -2.42 -3.18 -1.46
N HIS A 52 -1.70 -2.76 -0.43
CA HIS A 52 -0.90 -3.68 0.40
C HIS A 52 -1.75 -4.58 1.32
N ALA A 53 -3.06 -4.33 1.41
CA ALA A 53 -4.00 -5.23 2.09
C ALA A 53 -4.05 -6.61 1.42
N ASP A 54 -3.82 -6.70 0.11
CA ASP A 54 -3.81 -7.95 -0.64
C ASP A 54 -2.83 -8.97 -0.05
N GLY A 55 -1.62 -8.54 0.31
CA GLY A 55 -0.62 -9.43 0.90
C GLY A 55 -1.10 -10.05 2.21
N VAL A 56 -1.72 -9.25 3.07
CA VAL A 56 -2.30 -9.72 4.34
C VAL A 56 -3.46 -10.67 4.08
N TYR A 57 -4.34 -10.33 3.14
CA TYR A 57 -5.47 -11.18 2.77
C TYR A 57 -5.02 -12.56 2.25
N LEU A 58 -4.00 -12.59 1.39
CA LEU A 58 -3.41 -13.84 0.91
C LEU A 58 -2.79 -14.66 2.05
N TYR A 59 -2.10 -14.01 2.99
CA TYR A 59 -1.58 -14.67 4.19
C TYR A 59 -2.71 -15.32 5.02
N LEU A 60 -3.81 -14.60 5.24
CA LEU A 60 -4.96 -15.12 6.00
C LEU A 60 -5.57 -16.36 5.34
N LYS A 61 -5.79 -16.34 4.02
CA LYS A 61 -6.31 -17.50 3.29
C LYS A 61 -5.36 -18.69 3.34
N LEU A 62 -4.06 -18.44 3.18
CA LEU A 62 -3.05 -19.49 3.27
C LEU A 62 -2.95 -20.09 4.67
N LYS A 63 -3.15 -19.28 5.71
CA LYS A 63 -3.12 -19.76 7.10
C LYS A 63 -4.16 -20.84 7.37
N GLU A 64 -5.31 -20.78 6.71
CA GLU A 64 -6.37 -21.79 6.80
C GLU A 64 -6.06 -23.06 6.00
N GLN A 65 -5.38 -22.93 4.86
CA GLN A 65 -5.21 -24.02 3.88
C GLN A 65 -3.85 -24.74 3.99
N ASP A 66 -2.77 -23.99 4.20
CA ASP A 66 -1.38 -24.47 4.28
C ASP A 66 -0.58 -23.57 5.25
N PRO A 67 -0.69 -23.83 6.57
CA PRO A 67 -0.03 -23.02 7.60
C PRO A 67 1.49 -22.92 7.41
N ALA A 68 2.14 -24.00 6.94
CA ALA A 68 3.58 -24.00 6.72
C ALA A 68 3.99 -23.05 5.58
N ARG A 69 3.19 -22.98 4.52
CA ARG A 69 3.39 -21.99 3.44
C ARG A 69 3.01 -20.59 3.88
N ALA A 70 1.97 -20.43 4.69
CA ALA A 70 1.57 -19.14 5.24
C ALA A 70 2.72 -18.46 6.00
N GLU A 71 3.45 -19.21 6.83
CA GLU A 71 4.62 -18.68 7.56
C GLU A 71 5.75 -18.21 6.62
N ARG A 72 5.99 -18.93 5.52
CA ARG A 72 6.97 -18.48 4.50
C ARG A 72 6.52 -17.19 3.83
N VAL A 73 5.24 -17.10 3.46
CA VAL A 73 4.66 -15.89 2.86
C VAL A 73 4.71 -14.72 3.85
N LEU A 74 4.41 -14.94 5.12
CA LEU A 74 4.52 -13.94 6.16
C LEU A 74 5.94 -13.38 6.27
N GLY A 75 6.96 -14.25 6.21
CA GLY A 75 8.37 -13.83 6.16
C GLY A 75 8.69 -12.93 4.96
N LEU A 76 8.20 -13.29 3.76
CA LEU A 76 8.38 -12.49 2.55
C LEU A 76 7.67 -11.13 2.65
N LEU A 77 6.45 -11.09 3.20
CA LEU A 77 5.70 -9.85 3.40
C LEU A 77 6.39 -8.92 4.40
N ARG A 78 6.94 -9.47 5.50
CA ARG A 78 7.74 -8.69 6.46
C ARG A 78 9.00 -8.10 5.82
N ALA A 79 9.70 -8.86 4.98
CA ALA A 79 10.87 -8.37 4.26
C ALA A 79 10.50 -7.26 3.24
N ASN A 80 9.36 -7.41 2.57
CA ASN A 80 8.82 -6.39 1.66
C ASN A 80 8.44 -5.10 2.42
N GLY A 81 7.80 -5.21 3.59
CA GLY A 81 7.50 -4.08 4.48
C GLY A 81 6.41 -3.13 3.98
N GLY A 82 5.55 -3.56 3.05
CA GLY A 82 4.36 -2.83 2.65
C GLY A 82 4.63 -1.57 1.84
N ASN A 83 3.82 -0.52 2.05
CA ASN A 83 4.02 0.76 1.36
C ASN A 83 5.36 1.38 1.76
N ASN A 84 6.14 1.83 0.77
CA ASN A 84 7.51 2.30 0.96
C ASN A 84 7.73 3.76 0.52
N SER A 85 6.67 4.54 0.28
CA SER A 85 6.75 5.96 -0.11
C SER A 85 7.56 6.77 0.92
N GLY A 86 8.58 7.51 0.49
CA GLY A 86 9.47 8.25 1.40
C GLY A 86 10.49 7.40 2.19
N ILE A 87 10.49 6.07 2.00
CA ILE A 87 11.41 5.13 2.66
C ILE A 87 12.34 4.49 1.63
N ARG A 88 11.80 3.60 0.78
CA ARG A 88 12.53 2.85 -0.28
C ARG A 88 12.03 3.15 -1.69
N ILE A 89 10.93 3.90 -1.81
CA ILE A 89 10.38 4.38 -3.08
C ILE A 89 10.36 5.90 -3.02
N GLY A 90 10.79 6.52 -4.11
CA GLY A 90 10.66 7.95 -4.42
C GLY A 90 10.59 8.13 -5.94
N ALA A 91 10.06 9.26 -6.40
CA ALA A 91 9.97 9.57 -7.83
C ALA A 91 10.64 10.92 -8.13
N VAL A 92 11.14 11.08 -9.34
CA VAL A 92 11.65 12.38 -9.84
C VAL A 92 10.89 12.71 -11.12
N ASP A 93 10.21 13.86 -11.14
CA ASP A 93 9.43 14.29 -12.30
C ASP A 93 10.32 14.84 -13.44
N GLU A 94 9.71 15.16 -14.58
CA GLU A 94 10.39 15.67 -15.77
C GLU A 94 11.06 17.05 -15.56
N THR A 95 10.64 17.80 -14.53
CA THR A 95 11.21 19.10 -14.16
C THR A 95 12.29 18.97 -13.07
N GLY A 96 12.49 17.76 -12.53
CA GLY A 96 13.47 17.43 -11.50
C GLY A 96 12.94 17.50 -10.07
N ASN A 97 11.63 17.67 -9.83
CA ASN A 97 11.07 17.63 -8.48
C ASN A 97 11.09 16.22 -7.92
N VAL A 98 11.43 16.09 -6.64
CA VAL A 98 11.46 14.82 -5.91
C VAL A 98 10.13 14.63 -5.18
N HIS A 99 9.47 13.51 -5.42
CA HIS A 99 8.19 13.15 -4.81
C HIS A 99 8.34 11.90 -3.92
N PRO A 100 7.50 11.76 -2.86
CA PRO A 100 7.46 10.56 -2.04
C PRO A 100 7.24 9.26 -2.81
N ASP A 101 6.45 9.30 -3.88
CA ASP A 101 6.19 8.20 -4.82
C ASP A 101 5.63 8.77 -6.14
N GLN A 102 5.30 7.89 -7.09
CA GLN A 102 4.79 8.26 -8.42
C GLN A 102 3.38 8.85 -8.43
N PHE A 103 2.60 8.68 -7.35
CA PHE A 103 1.21 9.13 -7.23
C PHE A 103 1.10 10.48 -6.53
N TRP A 104 2.15 10.91 -5.83
CA TRP A 104 2.17 12.11 -5.00
C TRP A 104 2.72 13.36 -5.72
N GLN A 105 2.29 13.57 -6.96
CA GLN A 105 2.87 14.60 -7.84
C GLN A 105 2.61 16.04 -7.38
N HIS A 106 1.60 16.29 -6.54
CA HIS A 106 1.33 17.63 -6.02
C HIS A 106 2.26 18.07 -4.90
N TYR A 107 3.05 17.17 -4.32
CA TYR A 107 3.96 17.46 -3.21
C TYR A 107 5.42 17.23 -3.61
N SER A 108 6.22 18.30 -3.59
CA SER A 108 7.65 18.23 -3.88
C SER A 108 8.48 18.35 -2.60
N LEU A 109 9.41 17.42 -2.40
CA LEU A 109 10.39 17.40 -1.32
C LEU A 109 11.62 18.28 -1.62
N GLY A 110 11.74 18.76 -2.86
CA GLY A 110 12.90 19.50 -3.36
C GLY A 110 13.13 19.20 -4.84
N ASN A 111 14.16 19.81 -5.43
CA ASN A 111 14.47 19.63 -6.86
C ASN A 111 15.94 19.24 -7.08
N VAL A 112 16.19 18.18 -7.85
CA VAL A 112 17.54 17.63 -8.10
C VAL A 112 18.44 18.57 -8.91
N ARG A 113 17.87 19.59 -9.55
CA ARG A 113 18.61 20.65 -10.25
C ARG A 113 19.18 21.69 -9.28
N GLN A 114 18.74 21.68 -8.01
CA GLN A 114 19.13 22.64 -6.98
C GLN A 114 19.96 22.00 -5.86
N ARG A 115 19.63 20.76 -5.46
CA ARG A 115 20.29 20.02 -4.37
C ARG A 115 20.52 18.57 -4.80
N LYS A 116 21.53 17.88 -4.23
CA LYS A 116 21.73 16.45 -4.52
C LYS A 116 20.53 15.64 -4.04
N PHE A 117 20.14 14.62 -4.80
CA PHE A 117 19.02 13.75 -4.42
C PHE A 117 19.18 13.17 -3.01
N GLY A 118 20.36 12.68 -2.65
CA GLY A 118 20.61 12.11 -1.32
C GLY A 118 20.39 13.12 -0.19
N ASP A 119 20.75 14.38 -0.40
CA ASP A 119 20.55 15.45 0.58
C ASP A 119 19.05 15.75 0.73
N ILE A 120 18.29 15.80 -0.37
CA ILE A 120 16.83 15.96 -0.35
C ILE A 120 16.17 14.76 0.35
N TRP A 121 16.60 13.55 -0.01
CA TRP A 121 15.98 12.30 0.46
C TRP A 121 16.21 12.03 1.95
N MET A 122 17.30 12.56 2.51
CA MET A 122 17.63 12.42 3.94
C MET A 122 17.20 13.62 4.77
N ASP A 123 16.70 14.69 4.16
CA ASP A 123 16.27 15.90 4.84
C ASP A 123 14.94 15.68 5.57
N THR A 124 14.99 15.58 6.90
CA THR A 124 13.80 15.46 7.76
C THR A 124 13.36 16.79 8.37
N SER A 125 13.84 17.93 7.85
CA SER A 125 13.27 19.25 8.19
C SER A 125 11.85 19.40 7.62
N ASP A 126 11.61 18.78 6.46
CA ASP A 126 10.28 18.55 5.90
C ASP A 126 9.49 17.56 6.78
N GLN A 127 8.32 18.00 7.27
CA GLN A 127 7.51 17.20 8.19
C GLN A 127 6.85 15.99 7.51
N THR A 128 6.55 16.08 6.22
CA THR A 128 6.02 14.96 5.42
C THR A 128 7.09 13.90 5.26
N MET A 129 8.32 14.28 4.89
CA MET A 129 9.45 13.33 4.79
C MET A 129 9.73 12.66 6.13
N LYS A 130 9.83 13.46 7.19
CA LYS A 130 10.03 12.96 8.56
C LYS A 130 8.93 11.97 8.96
N GLY A 131 7.68 12.30 8.67
CA GLY A 131 6.54 11.44 8.96
C GLY A 131 6.57 10.15 8.14
N LEU A 132 6.86 10.20 6.85
CA LEU A 132 6.87 9.01 5.98
C LEU A 132 7.93 7.99 6.39
N LYS A 133 9.11 8.46 6.83
CA LYS A 133 10.20 7.62 7.35
C LYS A 133 9.85 6.93 8.67
N ASP A 134 8.95 7.51 9.47
CA ASP A 134 8.55 7.01 10.79
C ASP A 134 7.03 7.08 10.99
N ARG A 135 6.30 6.52 10.02
CA ARG A 135 4.85 6.75 9.88
C ARG A 135 3.98 5.97 10.86
N LYS A 136 4.45 4.81 11.34
CA LYS A 136 3.58 3.82 12.02
C LYS A 136 2.89 4.42 13.24
N ARG A 137 3.60 5.25 14.00
CA ARG A 137 3.08 5.95 15.18
C ARG A 137 2.16 7.14 14.87
N LEU A 138 2.15 7.60 13.62
CA LEU A 138 1.34 8.74 13.18
C LEU A 138 -0.02 8.31 12.67
N LEU A 139 -0.13 7.06 12.17
CA LEU A 139 -1.36 6.51 11.61
C LEU A 139 -2.52 6.54 12.62
N LYS A 140 -3.70 6.88 12.12
CA LYS A 140 -4.96 7.03 12.87
C LYS A 140 -5.96 5.92 12.48
N GLY A 141 -7.18 6.02 12.99
CA GLY A 141 -8.29 5.12 12.64
C GLY A 141 -7.99 3.66 12.95
N ARG A 142 -8.41 2.76 12.06
CA ARG A 142 -8.17 1.32 12.21
C ARG A 142 -6.69 0.95 12.10
N CYS A 143 -5.92 1.71 11.32
CA CYS A 143 -4.50 1.44 11.10
C CYS A 143 -3.67 1.55 12.38
N ALA A 144 -4.01 2.47 13.28
CA ALA A 144 -3.31 2.70 14.56
C ALA A 144 -3.28 1.47 15.48
N ARG A 145 -4.24 0.55 15.31
CA ARG A 145 -4.43 -0.63 16.17
C ARG A 145 -4.34 -1.95 15.37
N CYS A 146 -4.01 -1.89 14.08
CA CYS A 146 -3.99 -3.04 13.20
C CYS A 146 -2.80 -3.97 13.49
N GLN A 147 -3.08 -5.26 13.74
CA GLN A 147 -2.03 -6.25 14.01
C GLN A 147 -1.11 -6.55 12.82
N TYR A 148 -1.53 -6.18 11.59
CA TYR A 148 -0.77 -6.38 10.36
C TYR A 148 -0.10 -5.10 9.85
N LEU A 149 0.00 -4.06 10.70
CA LEU A 149 0.59 -2.79 10.32
C LEU A 149 2.03 -2.93 9.80
N ASP A 150 2.81 -3.88 10.34
CA ASP A 150 4.18 -4.14 9.89
C ASP A 150 4.27 -4.75 8.47
N LEU A 151 3.17 -5.32 7.97
CA LEU A 151 3.11 -5.92 6.63
C LEU A 151 2.62 -4.91 5.58
N CYS A 152 1.66 -4.06 5.97
CA CYS A 152 1.00 -3.13 5.05
C CYS A 152 1.61 -1.72 5.09
N ASN A 153 2.16 -1.33 6.24
CA ASN A 153 2.79 -0.03 6.50
C ASN A 153 1.88 1.17 6.18
N GLY A 154 0.61 1.03 6.56
CA GLY A 154 -0.42 2.03 6.32
C GLY A 154 -1.00 2.03 4.92
N ASN A 155 -0.51 1.24 3.95
CA ASN A 155 -1.03 1.31 2.56
C ASN A 155 -0.82 2.70 1.92
N LEU A 156 -1.59 3.09 0.91
CA LEU A 156 -1.33 4.26 0.07
C LEU A 156 -1.69 5.57 0.79
N ARG A 157 -0.66 6.30 1.22
CA ARG A 157 -0.78 7.51 2.05
C ARG A 157 -1.38 8.69 1.28
N VAL A 158 -1.04 8.84 0.00
CA VAL A 158 -1.62 9.88 -0.85
C VAL A 158 -3.11 9.67 -1.13
N ARG A 159 -3.60 8.41 -1.09
CA ARG A 159 -5.03 8.11 -1.21
C ARG A 159 -5.79 8.49 0.06
N ALA A 160 -5.21 8.24 1.23
CA ALA A 160 -5.76 8.73 2.50
C ALA A 160 -5.82 10.28 2.53
N GLU A 161 -4.76 10.95 2.04
CA GLU A 161 -4.75 12.41 1.90
C GLU A 161 -5.85 12.91 0.95
N ALA A 162 -6.00 12.29 -0.22
CA ALA A 162 -6.98 12.72 -1.22
C ALA A 162 -8.43 12.62 -0.73
N VAL A 163 -8.75 11.62 0.09
CA VAL A 163 -10.11 11.42 0.60
C VAL A 163 -10.38 12.20 1.89
N TYR A 164 -9.43 12.21 2.82
CA TYR A 164 -9.66 12.74 4.17
C TYR A 164 -9.00 14.10 4.41
N GLY A 165 -8.16 14.57 3.50
CA GLY A 165 -7.27 15.71 3.75
C GLY A 165 -6.21 15.40 4.82
N ASP A 166 -5.97 14.12 5.14
CA ASP A 166 -5.08 13.68 6.21
C ASP A 166 -4.26 12.47 5.77
N ILE A 167 -2.96 12.68 5.58
CA ILE A 167 -1.96 11.68 5.20
C ILE A 167 -1.91 10.49 6.18
N TRP A 168 -2.27 10.74 7.44
CA TRP A 168 -2.20 9.77 8.52
C TRP A 168 -3.52 9.09 8.81
N ALA A 169 -4.61 9.45 8.11
CA ALA A 169 -5.85 8.70 8.17
C ALA A 169 -5.66 7.26 7.62
N GLU A 170 -6.64 6.42 7.90
CA GLU A 170 -6.69 5.08 7.32
C GLU A 170 -6.79 5.15 5.79
N ASP A 171 -6.30 4.13 5.09
CA ASP A 171 -6.49 4.04 3.65
C ASP A 171 -7.91 3.53 3.35
N PRO A 172 -8.76 4.28 2.63
CA PRO A 172 -10.14 3.89 2.35
C PRO A 172 -10.25 2.61 1.51
N ALA A 173 -9.20 2.23 0.76
CA ALA A 173 -9.17 1.00 -0.03
C ALA A 173 -8.85 -0.27 0.81
N CYS A 174 -8.61 -0.13 2.12
CA CYS A 174 -8.39 -1.28 2.99
C CYS A 174 -9.69 -2.07 3.20
N TYR A 175 -9.83 -3.17 2.46
CA TYR A 175 -11.01 -4.05 2.49
C TYR A 175 -10.93 -5.17 3.55
N LEU A 176 -9.91 -5.15 4.41
CA LEU A 176 -9.85 -6.04 5.57
C LEU A 176 -10.87 -5.61 6.62
N THR A 177 -11.54 -6.60 7.20
CA THR A 177 -12.51 -6.42 8.28
C THR A 177 -11.81 -6.15 9.61
N ASP A 178 -12.52 -5.49 10.53
CA ASP A 178 -12.03 -5.23 11.89
C ASP A 178 -11.65 -6.52 12.64
N ALA A 179 -12.37 -7.61 12.40
CA ALA A 179 -12.07 -8.92 12.98
C ALA A 179 -10.72 -9.47 12.50
N GLU A 180 -10.47 -9.42 11.18
CA GLU A 180 -9.21 -9.86 10.60
C GLU A 180 -8.03 -9.01 11.12
N ILE A 181 -8.19 -7.69 11.23
CA ILE A 181 -7.12 -6.80 11.72
C ILE A 181 -6.98 -6.75 13.25
N GLY A 182 -7.81 -7.49 13.99
CA GLY A 182 -7.70 -7.68 15.43
C GLY A 182 -8.37 -6.61 16.30
N LEU A 183 -9.31 -5.85 15.74
CA LEU A 183 -10.07 -4.82 16.46
C LEU A 183 -11.36 -5.32 17.09
N SER A 184 -11.87 -6.47 16.66
CA SER A 184 -13.00 -7.13 17.29
C SER A 184 -12.53 -7.93 18.51
N ARG A 185 -12.41 -7.25 19.65
CA ARG A 185 -12.28 -7.85 20.99
C ARG A 185 -13.15 -7.10 21.98
#